data_AF-A0A2T5GH08-F1
#
_entry.id   AF-A0A2T5GH08-F1
#
_cell.length_a   1.000
_cell.length_b   1.000
_cell.length_c   1.000
_cell.angle_alpha   90.00
_cell.angle_beta   90.00
_cell.angle_gamma   90.00
#
_symmetry.space_group_name_H-M   'P 1'
#
loop_
_entity.id
_entity.type
_entity.pdbx_description
1 polymer ?
#
loop_
_entity_poly.entity_id
_entity_poly.type
_entity_poly.pdbx_seq_one_letter_code
_entity_poly.pdbx_strand_id
1 'polypeptide(L)'
;MTSDAPAAGSVTPRVASQMTAEDFAEDEGGFDYGWPDANVALADPLFSNLLMGAEVNAIGYALVRGPDGGTTPMLLLTGEHEGPLRDVFDLFARWQLLSGPGAIQIEIAFDDPGFRVAVLPDARSLRWRCCGFGNVSRPSAFNLAWVKGIDTRSDFLNSLADYGRSPFAPVYLGAAIAQIDSNGQPFACDLDDVPHLLLPSVQIYRRPEDIPAGSFLAGGDAGDDTISSGVDPAMVAAQRAWRLPSIMPKTIHVLRHTASGRQLVDRLSADGVARWQVEQAISNVRLAALAEVGEAPPQSHWMETHSLRLGHIELADQTVDLGAMTIDDILDQIRRDTRFLLRRIGRCPATESLAAGQTAIREAGYA
;
A
#
# COMPACT_ATOMS: atom_id res chain seq x y z
N MET A 1 52.76 12.03 7.59
CA MET A 1 51.75 12.52 6.64
C MET A 1 50.77 11.38 6.38
N THR A 2 49.83 11.24 7.30
CA THR A 2 48.69 10.31 7.18
C THR A 2 47.58 11.07 6.49
N SER A 3 47.21 10.60 5.30
CA SER A 3 46.10 11.11 4.50
C SER A 3 44.80 10.60 5.13
N ASP A 4 44.10 11.46 5.86
CA ASP A 4 42.74 11.20 6.33
C ASP A 4 41.79 11.17 5.12
N ALA A 5 41.30 9.98 4.78
CA ALA A 5 40.16 9.85 3.89
C ALA A 5 38.92 10.43 4.59
N PRO A 6 38.08 11.23 3.91
CA PRO A 6 36.89 11.80 4.54
C PRO A 6 35.95 10.67 4.96
N ALA A 7 35.49 10.74 6.22
CA ALA A 7 34.46 9.86 6.74
C ALA A 7 33.25 9.90 5.81
N ALA A 8 32.76 8.72 5.41
CA ALA A 8 31.52 8.58 4.65
C ALA A 8 30.39 9.25 5.45
N GLY A 9 29.99 10.45 5.03
CA GLY A 9 28.81 11.11 5.58
C GLY A 9 27.63 10.15 5.45
N SER A 10 26.81 10.03 6.50
CA SER A 10 25.59 9.23 6.43
C SER A 10 24.68 9.88 5.38
N VAL A 11 24.72 9.37 4.15
CA VAL A 11 23.75 9.75 3.13
C VAL A 11 22.43 9.14 3.58
N THR A 12 21.52 9.97 4.09
CA THR A 12 20.15 9.53 4.32
C THR A 12 19.56 9.14 2.95
N PRO A 13 19.18 7.86 2.75
CA PRO A 13 18.67 7.43 1.46
C PRO A 13 17.38 8.20 1.16
N ARG A 14 17.38 8.96 0.06
CA ARG A 14 16.17 9.62 -0.46
C ARG A 14 15.33 8.62 -1.24
N VAL A 15 14.03 8.58 -0.97
CA VAL A 15 13.04 7.77 -1.71
C VAL A 15 12.61 8.48 -3.00
N ALA A 16 12.16 7.73 -4.02
CA ALA A 16 11.98 8.31 -5.36
C ALA A 16 10.91 9.41 -5.43
N SER A 17 9.87 9.34 -4.60
CA SER A 17 8.81 10.37 -4.55
C SER A 17 9.22 11.66 -3.84
N GLN A 18 10.38 11.69 -3.17
CA GLN A 18 10.96 12.90 -2.58
C GLN A 18 11.98 13.58 -3.52
N MET A 19 12.18 13.04 -4.72
CA MET A 19 13.10 13.59 -5.69
C MET A 19 12.59 14.93 -6.20
N THR A 20 13.47 15.92 -6.16
CA THR A 20 13.28 17.21 -6.81
C THR A 20 13.56 17.10 -8.30
N ALA A 21 13.17 18.14 -9.05
CA ALA A 21 13.49 18.22 -10.47
C ALA A 21 15.01 18.21 -10.75
N GLU A 22 15.83 18.63 -9.78
CA GLU A 22 17.30 18.57 -9.83
C GLU A 22 17.79 17.12 -9.65
N ASP A 23 17.23 16.37 -8.69
CA ASP A 23 17.57 14.95 -8.50
C ASP A 23 17.26 14.12 -9.76
N PHE A 24 16.13 14.41 -10.43
CA PHE A 24 15.79 13.77 -11.72
C PHE A 24 16.74 14.16 -12.86
N ALA A 25 17.23 15.39 -12.86
CA ALA A 25 18.20 15.85 -13.85
C ALA A 25 19.55 15.15 -13.64
N GLU A 26 19.99 15.01 -12.39
CA GLU A 26 21.23 14.31 -12.04
C GLU A 26 21.21 12.84 -12.47
N ASP A 27 20.08 12.15 -12.26
CA ASP A 27 19.95 10.73 -12.59
C ASP A 27 19.90 10.44 -14.10
N GLU A 28 19.72 11.47 -14.94
CA GLU A 28 19.67 11.41 -16.41
C GLU A 28 18.76 10.28 -16.92
N GLY A 29 17.61 10.11 -16.27
CA GLY A 29 16.63 9.08 -16.62
C GLY A 29 16.96 7.68 -16.10
N GLY A 30 17.95 7.49 -15.24
CA GLY A 30 18.14 6.23 -14.49
C GLY A 30 17.01 5.97 -13.49
N PHE A 31 16.64 4.70 -13.27
CA PHE A 31 15.66 4.31 -12.27
C PHE A 31 15.82 2.85 -11.85
N ASP A 32 15.71 2.58 -10.55
CA ASP A 32 15.69 1.22 -10.00
C ASP A 32 14.31 0.89 -9.43
N TYR A 33 13.63 -0.09 -10.04
CA TYR A 33 12.31 -0.47 -9.58
C TYR A 33 12.33 -1.05 -8.17
N GLY A 34 13.45 -1.62 -7.70
CA GLY A 34 13.57 -2.10 -6.33
C GLY A 34 13.71 -1.01 -5.28
N TRP A 35 14.00 0.23 -5.70
CA TRP A 35 14.21 1.31 -4.76
C TRP A 35 12.90 1.75 -4.11
N PRO A 36 12.88 2.04 -2.79
CA PRO A 36 11.65 2.47 -2.12
C PRO A 36 11.07 3.79 -2.67
N ASP A 37 9.74 3.83 -2.74
CA ASP A 37 8.96 5.04 -3.04
C ASP A 37 8.19 5.44 -1.78
N ALA A 38 8.21 6.71 -1.38
CA ALA A 38 7.34 7.21 -0.31
C ALA A 38 6.00 7.66 -0.89
N ASN A 39 5.20 6.68 -1.31
CA ASN A 39 3.78 6.93 -1.53
C ASN A 39 3.05 6.67 -0.22
N VAL A 40 2.03 7.49 0.05
CA VAL A 40 1.19 7.33 1.24
C VAL A 40 -0.26 7.27 0.80
N ALA A 41 -0.95 6.20 1.19
CA ALA A 41 -2.39 6.09 1.09
C ALA A 41 -3.00 6.75 2.33
N LEU A 42 -3.70 7.86 2.13
CA LEU A 42 -4.29 8.65 3.21
C LEU A 42 -5.78 8.28 3.37
N ALA A 43 -6.19 7.97 4.60
CA ALA A 43 -7.60 7.86 4.93
C ALA A 43 -8.26 9.25 4.91
N ASP A 44 -9.41 9.35 4.24
CA ASP A 44 -10.24 10.56 4.27
C ASP A 44 -10.87 10.74 5.67
N PRO A 45 -10.69 11.89 6.36
CA PRO A 45 -11.31 12.13 7.66
C PRO A 45 -12.85 12.17 7.63
N LEU A 46 -13.47 12.23 6.44
CA LEU A 46 -14.92 12.35 6.27
C LEU A 46 -15.71 11.31 7.08
N PHE A 47 -15.31 10.04 7.08
CA PHE A 47 -16.07 9.00 7.81
C PHE A 47 -16.11 9.28 9.32
N SER A 48 -15.01 9.78 9.90
CA SER A 48 -14.94 10.11 11.33
C SER A 48 -15.82 11.31 11.64
N ASN A 49 -15.79 12.32 10.77
CA ASN A 49 -16.68 13.49 10.88
C ASN A 49 -18.15 13.10 10.80
N LEU A 50 -18.50 12.15 9.92
CA LEU A 50 -19.87 11.65 9.80
C LEU A 50 -20.29 10.82 11.03
N LEU A 51 -19.43 9.96 11.57
CA LEU A 51 -19.71 9.23 12.82
C LEU A 51 -19.86 10.17 14.03
N MET A 52 -19.05 11.23 14.11
CA MET A 52 -19.20 12.27 15.11
C MET A 52 -20.49 13.06 14.92
N GLY A 53 -20.81 13.45 13.67
CA GLY A 53 -22.04 14.17 13.33
C GLY A 53 -23.31 13.34 13.52
N ALA A 54 -23.22 12.01 13.44
CA ALA A 54 -24.30 11.08 13.76
C ALA A 54 -24.51 10.93 15.29
N GLU A 55 -23.59 11.45 16.10
CA GLU A 55 -23.56 11.28 17.56
C GLU A 55 -23.64 9.81 17.99
N VAL A 56 -22.87 8.93 17.32
CA VAL A 56 -22.82 7.51 17.68
C VAL A 56 -22.32 7.35 19.12
N ASN A 57 -23.19 6.83 19.98
CA ASN A 57 -22.98 6.74 21.44
C ASN A 57 -23.30 5.36 22.03
N ALA A 58 -23.81 4.43 21.22
CA ALA A 58 -24.12 3.07 21.64
C ALA A 58 -23.86 2.05 20.53
N ILE A 59 -23.70 0.79 20.93
CA ILE A 59 -23.62 -0.36 20.03
C ILE A 59 -24.77 -1.31 20.37
N GLY A 60 -25.70 -1.46 19.43
CA GLY A 60 -26.74 -2.48 19.48
C GLY A 60 -26.22 -3.84 19.03
N TYR A 61 -26.91 -4.90 19.43
CA TYR A 61 -26.54 -6.28 19.10
C TYR A 61 -27.76 -7.02 18.57
N ALA A 62 -27.57 -7.78 17.51
CA ALA A 62 -28.62 -8.62 16.94
C ALA A 62 -28.04 -9.91 16.34
N LEU A 63 -28.93 -10.82 15.98
CA LEU A 63 -28.62 -12.02 15.20
C LEU A 63 -29.41 -11.95 13.90
N VAL A 64 -28.72 -11.94 12.77
CA VAL A 64 -29.33 -11.94 11.44
C VAL A 64 -29.42 -13.38 10.96
N ARG A 65 -30.62 -13.80 10.53
CA ARG A 65 -30.83 -15.16 10.04
C ARG A 65 -30.42 -15.26 8.58
N GLY A 66 -29.50 -16.17 8.28
CA GLY A 66 -29.05 -16.49 6.93
C GLY A 66 -30.06 -17.35 6.16
N PRO A 67 -29.89 -17.45 4.82
CA PRO A 67 -30.77 -18.27 3.97
C PRO A 67 -30.71 -19.78 4.28
N ASP A 68 -29.59 -20.24 4.82
CA ASP A 68 -29.34 -21.61 5.26
C ASP A 68 -29.94 -21.92 6.65
N GLY A 69 -30.60 -20.93 7.27
CA GLY A 69 -31.15 -21.02 8.61
C GLY A 69 -30.13 -20.76 9.72
N GLY A 70 -28.86 -20.54 9.38
CA GLY A 70 -27.82 -20.12 10.31
C GLY A 70 -28.08 -18.71 10.84
N THR A 71 -27.35 -18.32 11.89
CA THR A 71 -27.43 -16.96 12.45
C THR A 71 -26.05 -16.33 12.45
N THR A 72 -25.95 -15.14 11.88
CA THR A 72 -24.74 -14.33 11.86
C THR A 72 -24.91 -13.18 12.86
N PRO A 73 -23.95 -12.93 13.76
CA PRO A 73 -24.03 -11.80 14.68
C PRO A 73 -24.01 -10.47 13.92
N MET A 74 -24.68 -9.46 14.48
CA MET A 74 -24.72 -8.11 13.96
C MET A 74 -24.40 -7.10 15.07
N LEU A 75 -23.55 -6.13 14.74
CA LEU A 75 -23.29 -4.92 15.50
C LEU A 75 -24.03 -3.76 14.85
N LEU A 76 -24.77 -2.99 15.64
CA LEU A 76 -25.50 -1.81 15.19
C LEU A 76 -24.85 -0.55 15.75
N LEU A 77 -24.23 0.27 14.91
CA LEU A 77 -23.79 1.61 15.32
C LEU A 77 -25.04 2.45 15.56
N THR A 78 -25.28 2.82 16.82
CA THR A 78 -26.48 3.54 17.22
C THR A 78 -26.15 5.01 17.46
N GLY A 79 -26.76 5.90 16.68
CA GLY A 79 -26.59 7.36 16.76
C GLY A 79 -27.90 8.09 16.97
N GLU A 80 -27.81 9.41 17.15
CA GLU A 80 -28.96 10.31 17.34
C GLU A 80 -29.42 10.94 16.03
N HIS A 81 -28.51 11.11 15.06
CA HIS A 81 -28.81 11.80 13.80
C HIS A 81 -28.75 10.87 12.59
N GLU A 82 -29.89 10.72 11.91
CA GLU A 82 -30.06 9.81 10.78
C GLU A 82 -29.22 10.17 9.56
N GLY A 83 -29.22 11.44 9.13
CA GLY A 83 -28.55 11.87 7.90
C GLY A 83 -27.06 11.49 7.85
N PRO A 84 -26.23 11.96 8.80
CA PRO A 84 -24.81 11.61 8.84
C PRO A 84 -24.56 10.11 9.00
N LEU A 85 -25.47 9.39 9.68
CA LEU A 85 -25.36 7.94 9.85
C LEU A 85 -25.63 7.19 8.54
N ARG A 86 -26.59 7.64 7.71
CA ARG A 86 -26.77 7.11 6.35
C ARG A 86 -25.54 7.38 5.49
N ASP A 87 -25.07 8.63 5.50
CA ASP A 87 -23.94 9.06 4.67
C ASP A 87 -22.66 8.24 4.97
N VAL A 88 -22.41 7.90 6.23
CA VAL A 88 -21.24 7.07 6.57
C VAL A 88 -21.41 5.63 6.13
N PHE A 89 -22.61 5.05 6.21
CA PHE A 89 -22.85 3.70 5.71
C PHE A 89 -22.80 3.62 4.18
N ASP A 90 -23.23 4.66 3.47
CA ASP A 90 -23.03 4.77 2.02
C ASP A 90 -21.54 4.87 1.66
N LEU A 91 -20.75 5.60 2.46
CA LEU A 91 -19.30 5.65 2.31
C LEU A 91 -18.65 4.28 2.55
N PHE A 92 -19.07 3.59 3.61
CA PHE A 92 -18.60 2.23 3.93
C PHE A 92 -18.99 1.21 2.85
N ALA A 93 -20.21 1.26 2.32
CA ALA A 93 -20.64 0.43 1.20
C ALA A 93 -19.77 0.66 -0.04
N ARG A 94 -19.46 1.93 -0.37
CA ARG A 94 -18.53 2.27 -1.46
C ARG A 94 -17.13 1.72 -1.21
N TRP A 95 -16.63 1.74 0.02
CA TRP A 95 -15.33 1.14 0.33
C TRP A 95 -15.32 -0.38 0.11
N GLN A 96 -16.40 -1.07 0.50
CA GLN A 96 -16.54 -2.51 0.25
C GLN A 96 -16.67 -2.83 -1.24
N LEU A 97 -17.37 -2.00 -2.00
CA LEU A 97 -17.47 -2.16 -3.46
C LEU A 97 -16.09 -2.06 -4.14
N LEU A 98 -15.24 -1.14 -3.68
CA LEU A 98 -13.93 -0.89 -4.28
C LEU A 98 -12.83 -1.87 -3.85
N SER A 99 -12.90 -2.39 -2.61
CA SER A 99 -11.79 -3.14 -2.00
C SER A 99 -12.18 -4.39 -1.22
N GLY A 100 -13.45 -4.79 -1.31
CA GLY A 100 -14.01 -6.00 -0.73
C GLY A 100 -14.48 -5.87 0.73
N PRO A 101 -15.05 -6.95 1.30
CA PRO A 101 -15.65 -6.94 2.64
C PRO A 101 -14.70 -6.54 3.78
N GLY A 102 -13.40 -6.77 3.60
CA GLY A 102 -12.36 -6.38 4.56
C GLY A 102 -12.00 -4.89 4.55
N ALA A 103 -12.74 -4.05 3.82
CA ALA A 103 -12.45 -2.63 3.69
C ALA A 103 -12.55 -1.81 4.99
N ILE A 104 -13.28 -2.34 5.97
CA ILE A 104 -13.59 -1.71 7.26
C ILE A 104 -13.09 -2.65 8.34
N GLN A 105 -12.38 -2.10 9.31
CA GLN A 105 -11.89 -2.80 10.48
C GLN A 105 -12.57 -2.22 11.72
N ILE A 106 -13.08 -3.13 12.57
CA ILE A 106 -13.63 -2.80 13.88
C ILE A 106 -12.79 -3.50 14.93
N GLU A 107 -12.35 -2.73 15.90
CA GLU A 107 -11.67 -3.21 17.09
C GLU A 107 -12.47 -2.84 18.33
N ILE A 108 -12.60 -3.77 19.27
CA ILE A 108 -13.28 -3.56 20.54
C ILE A 108 -12.32 -3.99 21.65
N ALA A 109 -12.04 -3.11 22.60
CA ALA A 109 -11.26 -3.45 23.79
C ALA A 109 -12.11 -3.24 25.04
N PHE A 110 -12.15 -4.23 25.92
CA PHE A 110 -12.86 -4.12 27.19
C PHE A 110 -12.17 -3.11 28.11
N ASP A 111 -12.98 -2.25 28.72
CA ASP A 111 -12.52 -1.16 29.57
C ASP A 111 -13.56 -0.99 30.70
N ASP A 112 -13.39 -1.79 31.76
CA ASP A 112 -14.44 -1.99 32.77
C ASP A 112 -14.89 -0.65 33.40
N PRO A 113 -16.21 -0.41 33.51
CA PRO A 113 -17.33 -1.35 33.34
C PRO A 113 -17.81 -1.57 31.89
N GLY A 114 -17.21 -0.90 30.92
CA GLY A 114 -17.64 -0.84 29.53
C GLY A 114 -16.61 -1.39 28.53
N PHE A 115 -16.46 -0.67 27.42
CA PHE A 115 -15.49 -0.97 26.36
C PHE A 115 -15.20 0.26 25.50
N ARG A 116 -14.08 0.22 24.77
CA ARG A 116 -13.76 1.15 23.67
C ARG A 116 -13.97 0.45 22.34
N VAL A 117 -14.60 1.15 21.40
CA VAL A 117 -14.73 0.71 20.00
C VAL A 117 -13.95 1.64 19.10
N ALA A 118 -13.19 1.07 18.16
CA ALA A 118 -12.55 1.78 17.08
C ALA A 118 -13.13 1.32 15.74
N VAL A 119 -13.50 2.26 14.88
CA VAL A 119 -13.87 2.03 13.48
C VAL A 119 -12.85 2.74 12.61
N LEU A 120 -12.25 2.00 11.68
CA LEU A 120 -11.20 2.50 10.80
C LEU A 120 -11.20 1.77 9.45
N PRO A 121 -10.63 2.36 8.39
CA PRO A 121 -10.35 1.62 7.18
C PRO A 121 -9.23 0.58 7.42
N ASP A 122 -9.38 -0.61 6.85
CA ASP A 122 -8.26 -1.56 6.81
C ASP A 122 -7.12 -0.98 5.97
N ALA A 123 -5.89 -1.03 6.50
CA ALA A 123 -4.71 -0.42 5.87
C ALA A 123 -4.40 -1.00 4.49
N ARG A 124 -4.61 -2.31 4.28
CA ARG A 124 -4.33 -2.97 3.00
C ARG A 124 -5.39 -2.59 1.97
N SER A 125 -6.66 -2.63 2.35
CA SER A 125 -7.77 -2.18 1.50
C SER A 125 -7.68 -0.68 1.19
N LEU A 126 -7.22 0.16 2.13
CA LEU A 126 -6.96 1.58 1.86
C LEU A 126 -5.90 1.76 0.78
N ARG A 127 -4.74 1.07 0.90
CA ARG A 127 -3.71 1.08 -0.15
C ARG A 127 -4.29 0.67 -1.50
N TRP A 128 -5.14 -0.35 -1.54
CA TRP A 128 -5.79 -0.78 -2.77
C TRP A 128 -6.75 0.26 -3.36
N ARG A 129 -7.51 0.98 -2.53
CA ARG A 129 -8.40 2.04 -3.01
C ARG A 129 -7.64 3.25 -3.55
N CYS A 130 -6.54 3.64 -2.90
CA CYS A 130 -5.77 4.82 -3.30
C CYS A 130 -4.79 4.54 -4.44
N CYS A 131 -4.22 3.33 -4.47
CA CYS A 131 -3.10 3.00 -5.34
C CYS A 131 -3.39 1.80 -6.26
N GLY A 132 -4.53 1.14 -6.17
CA GLY A 132 -4.84 -0.05 -6.97
C GLY A 132 -4.13 -1.33 -6.51
N PHE A 133 -4.37 -2.42 -7.23
CA PHE A 133 -3.75 -3.72 -6.98
C PHE A 133 -2.40 -3.83 -7.70
N GLY A 134 -1.40 -4.42 -7.04
CA GLY A 134 -0.15 -4.73 -7.72
C GLY A 134 0.72 -3.50 -8.05
N ASN A 135 0.44 -2.33 -7.48
CA ASN A 135 1.04 -1.08 -7.91
C ASN A 135 2.55 -1.06 -7.73
N VAL A 136 3.30 -0.35 -8.57
CA VAL A 136 4.78 -0.35 -8.52
C VAL A 136 5.30 0.13 -7.17
N SER A 137 4.53 0.92 -6.41
CA SER A 137 4.92 1.33 -5.06
C SER A 137 4.30 0.45 -3.98
N ARG A 138 5.00 0.31 -2.83
CA ARG A 138 4.41 -0.18 -1.58
C ARG A 138 4.08 1.02 -0.69
N PRO A 139 2.96 1.71 -0.92
CA PRO A 139 2.64 2.90 -0.15
C PRO A 139 2.47 2.55 1.33
N SER A 140 2.95 3.43 2.20
CA SER A 140 2.55 3.43 3.61
C SER A 140 1.06 3.77 3.69
N ALA A 141 0.35 3.24 4.68
CA ALA A 141 -1.03 3.64 4.95
C ALA A 141 -1.05 4.59 6.14
N PHE A 142 -1.65 5.76 5.97
CA PHE A 142 -1.97 6.64 7.07
C PHE A 142 -3.47 6.49 7.37
N ASN A 143 -3.77 5.63 8.33
CA ASN A 143 -5.12 5.39 8.76
C ASN A 143 -5.57 6.46 9.76
N LEU A 144 -6.85 6.82 9.68
CA LEU A 144 -7.55 7.54 10.72
C LEU A 144 -8.52 6.56 11.38
N ALA A 145 -8.71 6.69 12.69
CA ALA A 145 -9.68 5.89 13.42
C ALA A 145 -10.68 6.82 14.14
N TRP A 146 -11.94 6.44 14.11
CA TRP A 146 -12.93 6.98 15.04
C TRP A 146 -12.95 6.05 16.26
N VAL A 147 -12.66 6.60 17.45
CA VAL A 147 -12.61 5.84 18.70
C VAL A 147 -13.61 6.41 19.70
N LYS A 148 -14.42 5.55 20.31
CA LYS A 148 -15.44 5.94 21.28
C LYS A 148 -15.46 4.98 22.47
N GLY A 149 -15.51 5.53 23.67
CA GLY A 149 -15.80 4.79 24.89
C GLY A 149 -17.30 4.60 25.07
N ILE A 150 -17.70 3.40 25.47
CA ILE A 150 -19.07 3.00 25.79
C ILE A 150 -19.04 2.50 27.23
N ASP A 151 -19.79 3.15 28.12
CA ASP A 151 -19.69 2.91 29.56
C ASP A 151 -20.37 1.62 30.03
N THR A 152 -21.10 0.95 29.15
CA THR A 152 -21.85 -0.28 29.45
C THR A 152 -21.42 -1.42 28.54
N ARG A 153 -21.43 -2.64 29.06
CA ARG A 153 -21.07 -3.85 28.30
C ARG A 153 -22.17 -4.90 28.42
N SER A 154 -22.59 -5.44 27.29
CA SER A 154 -23.49 -6.59 27.21
C SER A 154 -22.71 -7.90 27.23
N ASP A 155 -23.26 -8.96 27.86
CA ASP A 155 -22.70 -10.31 27.79
C ASP A 155 -22.62 -10.86 26.35
N PHE A 156 -23.40 -10.29 25.43
CA PHE A 156 -23.28 -10.61 24.00
C PHE A 156 -21.86 -10.40 23.48
N LEU A 157 -21.14 -9.37 23.94
CA LEU A 157 -19.75 -9.14 23.54
C LEU A 157 -18.81 -10.25 24.01
N ASN A 158 -19.08 -10.88 25.15
CA ASN A 158 -18.34 -12.06 25.58
C ASN A 158 -18.54 -13.21 24.59
N SER A 159 -19.78 -13.50 24.22
CA SER A 159 -20.10 -14.51 23.21
C SER A 159 -19.49 -14.20 21.84
N LEU A 160 -19.51 -12.93 21.44
CA LEU A 160 -18.92 -12.48 20.18
C LEU A 160 -17.39 -12.63 20.17
N ALA A 161 -16.73 -12.36 21.31
CA ALA A 161 -15.29 -12.57 21.45
C ALA A 161 -14.91 -14.06 21.34
N ASP A 162 -15.74 -14.98 21.85
CA ASP A 162 -15.52 -16.42 21.67
C ASP A 162 -15.81 -16.86 20.23
N TYR A 163 -16.87 -16.33 19.61
CA TYR A 163 -17.19 -16.57 18.20
C TYR A 163 -16.04 -16.13 17.27
N GLY A 164 -15.45 -14.95 17.52
CA GLY A 164 -14.33 -14.37 16.78
C GLY A 164 -13.04 -15.20 16.77
N ARG A 165 -12.92 -16.21 17.64
CA ARG A 165 -11.78 -17.15 17.65
C ARG A 165 -11.88 -18.22 16.54
N SER A 166 -13.02 -18.33 15.87
CA SER A 166 -13.21 -19.27 14.77
C SER A 166 -12.45 -18.81 13.53
N PRO A 167 -11.92 -19.72 12.68
CA PRO A 167 -11.23 -19.34 11.44
C PRO A 167 -12.07 -18.50 10.48
N PHE A 168 -13.39 -18.65 10.55
CA PHE A 168 -14.37 -17.88 9.80
C PHE A 168 -15.45 -17.40 10.76
N ALA A 169 -15.46 -16.11 11.05
CA ALA A 169 -16.33 -15.48 12.04
C ALA A 169 -16.93 -14.17 11.49
N PRO A 170 -17.73 -14.23 10.41
CA PRO A 170 -18.33 -13.04 9.84
C PRO A 170 -19.30 -12.37 10.81
N VAL A 171 -19.37 -11.04 10.72
CA VAL A 171 -20.25 -10.19 11.53
C VAL A 171 -20.88 -9.15 10.61
N TYR A 172 -22.18 -8.90 10.74
CA TYR A 172 -22.81 -7.77 10.07
C TYR A 172 -22.58 -6.47 10.84
N LEU A 173 -22.32 -5.40 10.12
CA LEU A 173 -22.36 -4.04 10.62
C LEU A 173 -23.58 -3.35 10.06
N GLY A 174 -24.46 -2.87 10.93
CA GLY A 174 -25.65 -2.09 10.57
C GLY A 174 -25.71 -0.78 11.34
N ALA A 175 -26.72 0.02 11.02
CA ALA A 175 -26.93 1.34 11.59
C ALA A 175 -28.28 1.38 12.30
N ALA A 176 -28.34 2.03 13.45
CA ALA A 176 -29.60 2.21 14.17
C ALA A 176 -29.73 3.64 14.71
N ILE A 177 -30.96 4.07 14.94
CA ILE A 177 -31.28 5.34 15.57
C ILE A 177 -31.78 5.11 16.99
N ALA A 178 -31.21 5.86 17.93
CA ALA A 178 -31.71 5.91 19.29
C ALA A 178 -33.11 6.56 19.30
N GLN A 179 -34.08 5.82 19.82
CA GLN A 179 -35.46 6.28 19.98
C GLN A 179 -35.92 6.06 21.42
N ILE A 180 -37.03 6.70 21.77
CA ILE A 180 -37.68 6.55 23.06
C ILE A 180 -39.07 5.98 22.80
N ASP A 181 -39.40 4.87 23.47
CA ASP A 181 -40.71 4.22 23.32
C ASP A 181 -41.82 5.04 24.03
N SER A 182 -43.06 4.60 23.90
CA SER A 182 -44.21 5.26 24.56
C SER A 182 -44.14 5.25 26.09
N ASN A 183 -43.25 4.46 26.70
CA ASN A 183 -43.02 4.35 28.14
C ASN A 183 -41.78 5.16 28.59
N GLY A 184 -41.13 5.90 27.69
CA GLY A 184 -39.92 6.64 28.02
C GLY A 184 -38.65 5.79 28.05
N GLN A 185 -38.69 4.54 27.59
CA GLN A 185 -37.53 3.65 27.56
C GLN A 185 -36.73 3.83 26.27
N PRO A 186 -35.40 4.00 26.34
CA PRO A 186 -34.57 4.08 25.15
C PRO A 186 -34.50 2.73 24.45
N PHE A 187 -34.61 2.73 23.12
CA PHE A 187 -34.39 1.56 22.27
C PHE A 187 -33.69 1.97 20.97
N ALA A 188 -33.06 1.02 20.30
CA ALA A 188 -32.44 1.24 19.00
C ALA A 188 -33.40 0.72 17.91
N CYS A 189 -33.74 1.56 16.94
CA CYS A 189 -34.45 1.15 15.74
C CYS A 189 -33.44 0.98 14.60
N ASP A 190 -33.40 -0.20 13.99
CA ASP A 190 -32.62 -0.43 12.76
C ASP A 190 -33.05 0.59 11.69
N LEU A 191 -32.08 1.08 10.93
CA LEU A 191 -32.33 2.15 9.98
C LEU A 191 -32.69 1.56 8.61
N ASP A 192 -33.94 1.74 8.21
CA ASP A 192 -34.45 1.25 6.92
C ASP A 192 -33.60 1.76 5.74
N ASP A 193 -33.45 0.95 4.70
CA ASP A 193 -32.70 1.25 3.48
C ASP A 193 -31.17 1.45 3.65
N VAL A 194 -30.62 1.22 4.84
CA VAL A 194 -29.16 1.16 5.03
C VAL A 194 -28.65 -0.28 4.87
N PRO A 195 -27.64 -0.53 4.02
CA PRO A 195 -27.14 -1.89 3.82
C PRO A 195 -26.44 -2.40 5.08
N HIS A 196 -26.78 -3.63 5.49
CA HIS A 196 -25.99 -4.37 6.47
C HIS A 196 -24.70 -4.87 5.81
N LEU A 197 -23.57 -4.33 6.26
CA LEU A 197 -22.27 -4.58 5.67
C LEU A 197 -21.63 -5.81 6.30
N LEU A 198 -21.27 -6.80 5.49
CA LEU A 198 -20.60 -8.00 5.99
C LEU A 198 -19.13 -7.69 6.29
N LEU A 199 -18.72 -7.87 7.53
CA LEU A 199 -17.33 -7.83 7.95
C LEU A 199 -16.78 -9.26 8.05
N PRO A 200 -15.55 -9.53 7.57
CA PRO A 200 -14.96 -10.86 7.67
C PRO A 200 -14.66 -11.27 9.11
N SER A 201 -14.39 -10.30 9.99
CA SER A 201 -14.13 -10.49 11.41
C SER A 201 -14.24 -9.15 12.16
N VAL A 202 -14.48 -9.22 13.47
CA VAL A 202 -14.32 -8.10 14.42
C VAL A 202 -13.31 -8.52 15.47
N GLN A 203 -12.31 -7.66 15.73
CA GLN A 203 -11.29 -7.96 16.73
C GLN A 203 -11.77 -7.53 18.11
N ILE A 204 -11.80 -8.45 19.07
CA ILE A 204 -12.28 -8.17 20.43
C ILE A 204 -11.23 -8.59 21.46
N TYR A 205 -10.70 -7.61 22.18
CA TYR A 205 -9.66 -7.76 23.18
C TYR A 205 -10.27 -7.68 24.58
N ARG A 206 -10.19 -8.79 25.33
CA ARG A 206 -10.76 -8.87 26.68
C ARG A 206 -9.83 -8.27 27.72
N ARG A 207 -8.53 -8.25 27.44
CA ARG A 207 -7.50 -7.74 28.35
C ARG A 207 -6.62 -6.72 27.62
N PRO A 208 -6.12 -5.68 28.31
CA PRO A 208 -5.23 -4.69 27.69
C PRO A 208 -3.98 -5.31 27.05
N GLU A 209 -3.42 -6.37 27.65
CA GLU A 209 -2.24 -7.06 27.10
C GLU A 209 -2.52 -7.87 25.83
N ASP A 210 -3.80 -8.14 25.51
CA ASP A 210 -4.19 -8.82 24.26
C ASP A 210 -4.21 -7.83 23.07
N ILE A 211 -4.16 -6.51 23.33
CA ILE A 211 -4.21 -5.48 22.30
C ILE A 211 -2.84 -5.43 21.59
N PRO A 212 -2.77 -5.71 20.28
CA PRO A 212 -1.51 -5.66 19.54
C PRO A 212 -0.90 -4.25 19.54
N ALA A 213 0.43 -4.15 19.52
CA ALA A 213 1.12 -2.86 19.51
C ALA A 213 0.74 -1.95 18.33
N GLY A 214 0.35 -2.53 17.18
CA GLY A 214 -0.13 -1.81 16.00
C GLY A 214 -1.63 -1.48 15.99
N SER A 215 -2.37 -1.82 17.05
CA SER A 215 -3.79 -1.46 17.18
C SER A 215 -3.94 0.01 17.52
N PHE A 216 -4.95 0.66 16.94
CA PHE A 216 -5.30 2.04 17.29
C PHE A 216 -5.75 2.17 18.75
N LEU A 217 -6.27 1.10 19.35
CA LEU A 217 -6.71 1.11 20.75
C LEU A 217 -5.54 1.09 21.75
N ALA A 218 -4.35 0.67 21.33
CA ALA A 218 -3.11 0.75 22.10
C ALA A 218 -2.44 2.13 22.05
N GLY A 219 -2.96 3.07 21.23
CA GLY A 219 -2.33 4.38 21.00
C GLY A 219 -1.08 4.31 20.12
N GLY A 220 -0.85 3.19 19.44
CA GLY A 220 0.21 3.07 18.44
C GLY A 220 -0.16 3.82 17.16
N ASP A 221 0.84 4.47 16.55
CA ASP A 221 0.75 4.80 15.13
C ASP A 221 0.62 3.47 14.38
N ALA A 222 -0.50 3.24 13.69
CA ALA A 222 -0.72 2.04 12.87
C ALA A 222 0.14 2.02 11.58
N GLY A 223 1.34 2.56 11.67
CA GLY A 223 2.31 2.73 10.59
C GLY A 223 3.66 2.17 10.97
N ASP A 224 3.73 0.91 11.44
CA ASP A 224 5.01 0.21 11.55
C ASP A 224 5.46 -0.35 10.18
N ASP A 225 5.52 0.54 9.20
CA ASP A 225 6.48 0.45 8.10
C ASP A 225 7.48 1.60 8.31
N THR A 226 8.02 1.71 9.53
CA THR A 226 9.14 2.61 9.81
C THR A 226 10.26 2.17 8.88
N ILE A 227 10.57 2.98 7.85
CA ILE A 227 11.68 2.75 6.94
C ILE A 227 12.93 2.68 7.83
N SER A 228 13.35 1.45 8.15
CA SER A 228 14.55 1.22 8.94
C SER A 228 15.70 1.96 8.25
N SER A 229 16.64 2.48 9.04
CA SER A 229 17.71 3.41 8.64
C SER A 229 18.77 2.82 7.68
N GLY A 230 18.39 1.87 6.83
CA GLY A 230 19.13 1.34 5.69
C GLY A 230 18.20 0.57 4.76
N VAL A 231 18.34 0.80 3.45
CA VAL A 231 17.59 0.06 2.43
C VAL A 231 18.25 -1.31 2.23
N ASP A 232 17.68 -2.36 2.81
CA ASP A 232 18.22 -3.73 2.70
C ASP A 232 18.28 -4.24 1.24
N PRO A 233 19.44 -4.73 0.74
CA PRO A 233 19.54 -5.32 -0.59
C PRO A 233 18.53 -6.45 -0.87
N ALA A 234 18.21 -7.29 0.12
CA ALA A 234 17.25 -8.37 -0.07
C ALA A 234 15.83 -7.82 -0.29
N MET A 235 15.45 -6.77 0.45
CA MET A 235 14.22 -6.04 0.21
C MET A 235 14.18 -5.43 -1.20
N VAL A 236 15.26 -4.78 -1.65
CA VAL A 236 15.34 -4.18 -3.00
C VAL A 236 15.18 -5.26 -4.07
N ALA A 237 15.85 -6.40 -3.95
CA ALA A 237 15.72 -7.52 -4.86
C ALA A 237 14.27 -8.06 -4.91
N ALA A 238 13.63 -8.22 -3.74
CA ALA A 238 12.23 -8.64 -3.64
C ALA A 238 11.27 -7.63 -4.29
N GLN A 239 11.54 -6.33 -4.13
CA GLN A 239 10.78 -5.27 -4.78
C GLN A 239 10.95 -5.31 -6.31
N ARG A 240 12.17 -5.47 -6.85
CA ARG A 240 12.39 -5.62 -8.30
C ARG A 240 11.61 -6.81 -8.87
N ALA A 241 11.71 -7.96 -8.20
CA ALA A 241 11.06 -9.20 -8.63
C ALA A 241 9.54 -9.08 -8.70
N TRP A 242 8.94 -8.23 -7.86
CA TRP A 242 7.51 -7.97 -7.85
C TRP A 242 7.11 -6.85 -8.81
N ARG A 243 7.81 -5.72 -8.81
CA ARG A 243 7.42 -4.49 -9.52
C ARG A 243 7.62 -4.58 -11.02
N LEU A 244 8.73 -5.16 -11.48
CA LEU A 244 9.03 -5.31 -12.92
C LEU A 244 7.92 -6.06 -13.69
N PRO A 245 7.46 -7.25 -13.26
CA PRO A 245 6.36 -7.93 -13.94
C PRO A 245 5.00 -7.25 -13.73
N SER A 246 4.83 -6.41 -12.71
CA SER A 246 3.58 -5.63 -12.54
C SER A 246 3.48 -4.48 -13.53
N ILE A 247 4.58 -3.72 -13.73
CA ILE A 247 4.59 -2.54 -14.62
C ILE A 247 4.68 -2.91 -16.10
N MET A 248 5.40 -4.00 -16.41
CA MET A 248 5.72 -4.42 -17.78
C MET A 248 5.51 -5.94 -17.98
N PRO A 249 4.32 -6.49 -17.69
CA PRO A 249 4.08 -7.93 -17.70
C PRO A 249 4.40 -8.60 -19.04
N LYS A 250 4.07 -7.97 -20.16
CA LYS A 250 4.31 -8.55 -21.49
C LYS A 250 5.77 -8.39 -21.89
N THR A 251 6.39 -7.24 -21.61
CA THR A 251 7.84 -7.06 -21.82
C THR A 251 8.62 -8.16 -21.13
N ILE A 252 8.35 -8.34 -19.84
CA ILE A 252 9.02 -9.33 -19.00
C ILE A 252 8.67 -10.74 -19.50
N HIS A 253 7.43 -11.00 -19.89
CA HIS A 253 7.08 -12.29 -20.49
C HIS A 253 7.91 -12.58 -21.75
N VAL A 254 7.99 -11.63 -22.70
CA VAL A 254 8.73 -11.80 -23.95
C VAL A 254 10.22 -12.01 -23.71
N LEU A 255 10.83 -11.22 -22.81
CA LEU A 255 12.23 -11.36 -22.44
C LEU A 255 12.56 -12.75 -21.88
N ARG A 256 11.67 -13.29 -21.04
CA ARG A 256 11.90 -14.55 -20.33
C ARG A 256 11.60 -15.78 -21.19
N HIS A 257 10.62 -15.70 -22.09
CA HIS A 257 10.05 -16.89 -22.74
C HIS A 257 10.34 -17.00 -24.24
N THR A 258 10.78 -15.93 -24.92
CA THR A 258 11.16 -16.01 -26.34
C THR A 258 12.64 -16.34 -26.53
N ALA A 259 13.00 -16.89 -27.70
CA ALA A 259 14.39 -17.18 -28.03
C ALA A 259 15.24 -15.91 -28.16
N SER A 260 14.71 -14.86 -28.79
CA SER A 260 15.37 -13.56 -28.92
C SER A 260 15.61 -12.88 -27.57
N GLY A 261 14.61 -12.93 -26.67
CA GLY A 261 14.74 -12.41 -25.30
C GLY A 261 15.83 -13.12 -24.51
N ARG A 262 15.85 -14.46 -24.52
CA ARG A 262 16.90 -15.24 -23.84
C ARG A 262 18.29 -14.96 -24.41
N GLN A 263 18.44 -14.92 -25.74
CA GLN A 263 19.71 -14.60 -26.39
C GLN A 263 20.23 -13.21 -26.01
N LEU A 264 19.34 -12.22 -25.92
CA LEU A 264 19.68 -10.86 -25.49
C LEU A 264 20.20 -10.85 -24.03
N VAL A 265 19.49 -11.53 -23.13
CA VAL A 265 19.90 -11.66 -21.72
C VAL A 265 21.24 -12.39 -21.60
N ASP A 266 21.42 -13.51 -22.30
CA ASP A 266 22.66 -14.30 -22.26
C ASP A 266 23.85 -13.48 -22.78
N ARG A 267 23.64 -12.71 -23.86
CA ARG A 267 24.66 -11.83 -24.43
C ARG A 267 25.11 -10.76 -23.43
N LEU A 268 24.18 -10.07 -22.78
CA LEU A 268 24.50 -9.02 -21.79
C LEU A 268 25.06 -9.61 -20.49
N SER A 269 24.64 -10.83 -20.12
CA SER A 269 25.19 -11.55 -18.97
C SER A 269 26.66 -11.90 -19.15
N ALA A 270 27.12 -12.12 -20.40
CA ALA A 270 28.54 -12.32 -20.70
C ALA A 270 29.40 -11.09 -20.36
N ASP A 271 28.79 -9.89 -20.33
CA ASP A 271 29.44 -8.64 -19.91
C ASP A 271 29.35 -8.39 -18.38
N GLY A 272 28.92 -9.41 -17.61
CA GLY A 272 28.80 -9.36 -16.15
C GLY A 272 27.57 -8.60 -15.66
N VAL A 273 26.58 -8.36 -16.52
CA VAL A 273 25.30 -7.73 -16.18
C VAL A 273 24.35 -8.78 -15.61
N ALA A 274 23.69 -8.47 -14.48
CA ALA A 274 22.68 -9.33 -13.91
C ALA A 274 21.37 -9.28 -14.73
N ARG A 275 20.63 -10.39 -14.78
CA ARG A 275 19.36 -10.47 -15.53
C ARG A 275 18.35 -9.39 -15.14
N TRP A 276 18.26 -9.03 -13.86
CA TRP A 276 17.33 -8.00 -13.41
C TRP A 276 17.69 -6.62 -13.98
N GLN A 277 18.97 -6.31 -14.21
CA GLN A 277 19.41 -5.07 -14.84
C GLN A 277 18.98 -5.01 -16.30
N VAL A 278 19.04 -6.14 -17.01
CA VAL A 278 18.55 -6.23 -18.39
C VAL A 278 17.03 -6.02 -18.44
N GLU A 279 16.29 -6.73 -17.58
CA GLU A 279 14.83 -6.60 -17.47
C GLU A 279 14.39 -5.17 -17.14
N GLN A 280 15.10 -4.52 -16.21
CA GLN A 280 14.87 -3.13 -15.81
C GLN A 280 15.22 -2.14 -16.91
N ALA A 281 16.41 -2.26 -17.52
CA ALA A 281 16.86 -1.34 -18.56
C ALA A 281 15.92 -1.35 -19.77
N ILE A 282 15.49 -2.55 -20.21
CA ILE A 282 14.54 -2.67 -21.33
C ILE A 282 13.19 -2.05 -20.97
N SER A 283 12.71 -2.26 -19.74
CA SER A 283 11.49 -1.61 -19.26
C SER A 283 11.61 -0.08 -19.28
N ASN A 284 12.74 0.45 -18.80
CA ASN A 284 13.04 1.88 -18.76
C ASN A 284 13.17 2.50 -20.16
N VAL A 285 13.87 1.85 -21.10
CA VAL A 285 14.00 2.30 -22.49
C VAL A 285 12.63 2.34 -23.18
N ARG A 286 11.80 1.31 -22.97
CA ARG A 286 10.46 1.27 -23.54
C ARG A 286 9.55 2.37 -22.99
N LEU A 287 9.58 2.62 -21.67
CA LEU A 287 8.81 3.72 -21.08
C LEU A 287 9.28 5.08 -21.58
N ALA A 288 10.59 5.28 -21.72
CA ALA A 288 11.16 6.49 -22.28
C ALA A 288 10.66 6.73 -23.72
N ALA A 289 10.58 5.67 -24.54
CA ALA A 289 10.06 5.76 -25.91
C ALA A 289 8.54 6.06 -25.98
N LEU A 290 7.80 5.87 -24.89
CA LEU A 290 6.37 6.20 -24.80
C LEU A 290 6.11 7.62 -24.30
N ALA A 291 7.11 8.31 -23.76
CA ALA A 291 6.97 9.69 -23.32
C ALA A 291 6.84 10.60 -24.56
N GLU A 292 5.71 11.27 -24.73
CA GLU A 292 5.39 12.08 -25.92
C GLU A 292 5.90 13.53 -25.75
N VAL A 293 7.20 13.68 -25.54
CA VAL A 293 7.77 14.95 -25.07
C VAL A 293 8.37 15.77 -26.22
N GLY A 294 7.78 15.74 -27.42
CA GLY A 294 8.14 16.60 -28.58
C GLY A 294 9.60 17.11 -28.65
N GLU A 295 9.79 18.43 -28.75
CA GLU A 295 11.10 19.11 -28.62
C GLU A 295 11.35 19.63 -27.19
N ALA A 296 10.66 19.10 -26.19
CA ALA A 296 10.78 19.64 -24.84
C ALA A 296 12.16 19.32 -24.22
N PRO A 297 12.61 20.12 -23.24
CA PRO A 297 13.93 19.94 -22.64
C PRO A 297 14.04 18.56 -21.97
N PRO A 298 15.26 17.96 -21.89
CA PRO A 298 15.47 16.62 -21.35
C PRO A 298 14.86 16.38 -19.96
N GLN A 299 14.82 17.42 -19.13
CA GLN A 299 14.21 17.34 -17.79
C GLN A 299 12.71 17.03 -17.84
N SER A 300 11.96 17.63 -18.77
CA SER A 300 10.54 17.34 -18.97
C SER A 300 10.35 15.89 -19.41
N HIS A 301 11.26 15.39 -20.27
CA HIS A 301 11.24 14.00 -20.72
C HIS A 301 11.46 13.02 -19.57
N TRP A 302 12.36 13.34 -18.63
CA TRP A 302 12.59 12.52 -17.44
C TRP A 302 11.43 12.53 -16.46
N MET A 303 10.78 13.68 -16.26
CA MET A 303 9.58 13.77 -15.42
C MET A 303 8.41 12.95 -15.99
N GLU A 304 8.20 13.01 -17.30
CA GLU A 304 7.16 12.22 -17.96
C GLU A 304 7.47 10.73 -17.90
N THR A 305 8.72 10.35 -18.20
CA THR A 305 9.19 8.96 -18.06
C THR A 305 9.01 8.45 -16.62
N HIS A 306 9.31 9.28 -15.61
CA HIS A 306 9.09 8.92 -14.21
C HIS A 306 7.61 8.75 -13.87
N SER A 307 6.74 9.64 -14.36
CA SER A 307 5.30 9.51 -14.20
C SER A 307 4.78 8.20 -14.81
N LEU A 308 5.29 7.81 -15.98
CA LEU A 308 5.01 6.52 -16.60
C LEU A 308 5.53 5.34 -15.77
N ARG A 309 6.72 5.42 -15.16
CA ARG A 309 7.25 4.36 -14.28
C ARG A 309 6.36 4.07 -13.07
N LEU A 310 5.62 5.07 -12.60
CA LEU A 310 4.75 4.97 -11.44
C LEU A 310 3.31 4.54 -11.76
N GLY A 311 2.86 4.67 -13.02
CA GLY A 311 1.45 4.49 -13.37
C GLY A 311 1.14 3.92 -14.75
N HIS A 312 2.15 3.52 -15.53
CA HIS A 312 1.93 2.91 -16.84
C HIS A 312 1.17 1.58 -16.72
N ILE A 313 0.33 1.31 -17.72
CA ILE A 313 -0.35 0.03 -17.90
C ILE A 313 0.00 -0.49 -19.29
N GLU A 314 0.72 -1.61 -19.35
CA GLU A 314 1.09 -2.22 -20.62
C GLU A 314 -0.14 -2.85 -21.28
N LEU A 315 -0.50 -2.39 -22.49
CA LEU A 315 -1.73 -2.82 -23.17
C LEU A 315 -1.60 -4.24 -23.75
N ALA A 316 -2.71 -4.98 -23.73
CA ALA A 316 -2.77 -6.39 -24.15
C ALA A 316 -2.43 -6.60 -25.64
N ASP A 317 -2.66 -5.61 -26.49
CA ASP A 317 -2.42 -5.61 -27.93
C ASP A 317 -1.08 -4.93 -28.33
N GLN A 318 -0.43 -4.22 -27.42
CA GLN A 318 0.85 -3.57 -27.69
C GLN A 318 1.95 -4.57 -28.07
N THR A 319 2.55 -4.45 -29.25
CA THR A 319 3.66 -5.32 -29.66
C THR A 319 4.93 -5.02 -28.86
N VAL A 320 5.63 -6.07 -28.42
CA VAL A 320 6.97 -5.96 -27.82
C VAL A 320 8.01 -6.35 -28.86
N ASP A 321 8.61 -5.34 -29.50
CA ASP A 321 9.71 -5.55 -30.43
C ASP A 321 11.05 -5.30 -29.75
N LEU A 322 11.76 -6.37 -29.40
CA LEU A 322 13.09 -6.29 -28.81
C LEU A 322 14.15 -5.82 -29.83
N GLY A 323 13.90 -5.96 -31.13
CA GLY A 323 14.82 -5.55 -32.19
C GLY A 323 14.84 -4.05 -32.44
N ALA A 324 13.84 -3.31 -31.94
CA ALA A 324 13.78 -1.86 -32.03
C ALA A 324 14.78 -1.15 -31.11
N MET A 325 15.36 -1.87 -30.12
CA MET A 325 16.34 -1.34 -29.17
C MET A 325 17.74 -1.81 -29.53
N THR A 326 18.72 -0.91 -29.55
CA THR A 326 20.11 -1.32 -29.78
C THR A 326 20.74 -1.83 -28.48
N ILE A 327 21.81 -2.62 -28.60
CA ILE A 327 22.59 -3.08 -27.44
C ILE A 327 23.20 -1.88 -26.69
N ASP A 328 23.62 -0.86 -27.43
CA ASP A 328 24.22 0.34 -26.84
C ASP A 328 23.18 1.11 -26.01
N ASP A 329 21.94 1.25 -26.48
CA ASP A 329 20.85 1.87 -25.71
C ASP A 329 20.59 1.12 -24.40
N ILE A 330 20.59 -0.21 -24.45
CA ILE A 330 20.36 -1.05 -23.26
C ILE A 330 21.52 -0.90 -22.27
N LEU A 331 22.77 -0.93 -22.76
CA LEU A 331 23.96 -0.77 -21.93
C LEU A 331 24.03 0.63 -21.30
N ASP A 332 23.68 1.67 -22.04
CA ASP A 332 23.59 3.04 -21.52
C ASP A 332 22.52 3.16 -20.45
N GLN A 333 21.34 2.55 -20.64
CA GLN A 333 20.32 2.54 -19.60
C GLN A 333 20.77 1.75 -18.36
N ILE A 334 21.46 0.61 -18.51
CA ILE A 334 22.03 -0.14 -17.39
C ILE A 334 23.01 0.75 -16.58
N ARG A 335 23.84 1.56 -17.24
CA ARG A 335 24.76 2.49 -16.58
C ARG A 335 23.99 3.54 -15.78
N ARG A 336 22.96 4.13 -16.36
CA ARG A 336 22.10 5.14 -15.70
C ARG A 336 21.38 4.55 -14.49
N ASP A 337 20.80 3.37 -14.63
CA ASP A 337 20.09 2.66 -13.55
C ASP A 337 21.05 2.24 -12.42
N THR A 338 22.25 1.79 -12.78
CA THR A 338 23.32 1.47 -11.81
C THR A 338 23.76 2.72 -11.05
N ARG A 339 23.94 3.84 -11.74
CA ARG A 339 24.31 5.12 -11.12
C ARG A 339 23.21 5.62 -10.18
N PHE A 340 21.95 5.51 -10.59
CA PHE A 340 20.79 5.83 -9.76
C PHE A 340 20.86 5.11 -8.41
N LEU A 341 21.08 3.79 -8.42
CA LEU A 341 21.19 2.98 -7.21
C LEU A 341 22.40 3.36 -6.36
N LEU A 342 23.59 3.41 -6.98
CA LEU A 342 24.86 3.64 -6.29
C LEU A 342 24.93 5.01 -5.60
N ARG A 343 24.34 6.05 -6.19
CA ARG A 343 24.23 7.38 -5.56
C ARG A 343 23.47 7.32 -4.25
N ARG A 344 22.34 6.63 -4.25
CA ARG A 344 21.42 6.58 -3.11
C ARG A 344 21.95 5.77 -1.93
N ILE A 345 22.81 4.80 -2.20
CA ILE A 345 23.51 4.04 -1.17
C ILE A 345 24.89 4.64 -0.82
N GLY A 346 25.27 5.77 -1.43
CA GLY A 346 26.54 6.45 -1.16
C GLY A 346 27.78 5.67 -1.61
N ARG A 347 27.68 4.88 -2.70
CA ARG A 347 28.75 3.99 -3.21
C ARG A 347 29.14 4.27 -4.66
N CYS A 348 29.09 5.53 -5.09
CA CYS A 348 29.50 5.89 -6.46
C CYS A 348 30.98 5.59 -6.71
N PRO A 349 31.32 4.81 -7.75
CA PRO A 349 32.69 4.58 -8.14
C PRO A 349 33.29 5.86 -8.73
N ALA A 350 34.62 5.99 -8.64
CA ALA A 350 35.35 7.13 -9.22
C ALA A 350 35.31 7.14 -10.76
N THR A 351 35.04 6.00 -11.40
CA THR A 351 34.90 5.88 -12.86
C THR A 351 33.49 5.41 -13.22
N GLU A 352 32.86 6.08 -14.19
CA GLU A 352 31.51 5.77 -14.67
C GLU A 352 31.47 4.62 -15.71
N SER A 353 32.38 3.66 -15.59
CA SER A 353 32.39 2.49 -16.47
C SER A 353 31.39 1.43 -16.03
N LEU A 354 30.86 0.65 -16.97
CA LEU A 354 29.97 -0.48 -16.67
C LEU A 354 30.63 -1.45 -15.67
N ALA A 355 31.88 -1.83 -15.90
CA ALA A 355 32.61 -2.77 -15.04
C ALA A 355 32.80 -2.24 -13.61
N ALA A 356 33.10 -0.95 -13.45
CA ALA A 356 33.19 -0.32 -12.13
C ALA A 356 31.83 -0.31 -11.41
N GLY A 357 30.75 0.01 -12.13
CA GLY A 357 29.39 -0.04 -11.61
C GLY A 357 28.98 -1.45 -11.15
N GLN A 358 29.23 -2.48 -11.98
CA GLN A 358 28.92 -3.87 -11.63
C GLN A 358 29.72 -4.39 -10.44
N THR A 359 30.95 -3.89 -10.26
CA THR A 359 31.78 -4.22 -9.10
C THR A 359 31.21 -3.58 -7.83
N ALA A 360 30.89 -2.28 -7.88
CA ALA A 360 30.30 -1.57 -6.75
C ALA A 360 28.94 -2.15 -6.31
N ILE A 361 28.07 -2.53 -7.25
CA ILE A 361 26.77 -3.18 -6.95
C ILE A 361 26.99 -4.53 -6.22
N ARG A 362 27.94 -5.35 -6.70
CA ARG A 362 28.28 -6.64 -6.07
C ARG A 362 28.85 -6.46 -4.66
N GLU A 363 29.77 -5.52 -4.49
CA GLU A 363 30.35 -5.22 -3.17
C GLU A 363 29.31 -4.70 -2.18
N ALA A 364 28.29 -3.98 -2.67
CA ALA A 364 27.18 -3.50 -1.86
C ALA A 364 26.07 -4.55 -1.65
N GLY A 365 26.16 -5.74 -2.26
CA GLY A 365 25.21 -6.84 -2.10
C GLY A 365 23.91 -6.72 -2.92
N TYR A 366 23.86 -5.83 -3.92
CA TYR A 366 22.65 -5.58 -4.75
C TYR A 366 22.65 -6.30 -6.10
N ALA A 367 23.62 -7.19 -6.34
CA ALA A 367 23.83 -7.89 -7.61
C ALA A 367 22.87 -9.07 -7.84
#